data_AF-A0A9Q5ZBA6-F1
#
_entry.id   AF-A0A9Q5ZBA6-F1
#
_cell.length_a   1.000
_cell.length_b   1.000
_cell.length_c   1.000
_cell.angle_alpha   90.00
_cell.angle_beta   90.00
_cell.angle_gamma   90.00
#
_symmetry.space_group_name_H-M   'P 1'
#
loop_
_entity.id
_entity.type
_entity.pdbx_description
1 polymer ?
#
loop_
_entity_poly.entity_id
_entity_poly.type
_entity_poly.pdbx_seq_one_letter_code
_entity_poly.pdbx_strand_id
1 'polypeptide(L)'
;MASDKMPVFANMSPDPAKKGLPLSDRAIKRLIQDISEVAKVKFSCHWLRHSHATRAVEHKNVFEVQNQLGHSKTDTTKAYVRTKKDAGTGTVLPRF
;
A
#
# COMPACT_ATOMS: atom_id res chain seq x y z
N MET A 1 8.53 28.00 0.59
CA MET A 1 7.84 27.33 -0.53
C MET A 1 8.81 26.32 -1.13
N ALA A 2 8.66 25.03 -0.83
CA ALA A 2 9.48 24.01 -1.48
C ALA A 2 9.20 24.07 -2.99
N SER A 3 10.24 24.17 -3.82
CA SER A 3 10.11 24.24 -5.27
C SER A 3 9.28 23.06 -5.78
N ASP A 4 8.24 23.35 -6.56
CA ASP A 4 7.21 22.44 -7.11
C ASP A 4 7.77 21.25 -7.93
N LYS A 5 9.10 21.16 -8.11
CA LYS A 5 9.78 20.09 -8.84
C LYS A 5 10.75 19.26 -7.98
N MET A 6 10.92 19.57 -6.70
CA MET A 6 11.78 18.75 -5.84
C MET A 6 11.08 17.45 -5.44
N PRO A 7 11.76 16.29 -5.52
CA PRO A 7 11.18 15.04 -5.07
C PRO A 7 10.96 15.08 -3.55
N VAL A 8 9.81 14.58 -3.10
CA VAL A 8 9.49 14.43 -1.67
C VAL A 8 10.56 13.59 -0.95
N PHE A 9 11.07 12.56 -1.64
CA PHE A 9 12.18 11.74 -1.19
C PHE A 9 13.39 11.95 -2.10
N ALA A 10 14.25 12.88 -1.71
CA ALA A 10 15.52 13.12 -2.38
C ALA A 10 16.57 12.09 -1.95
N ASN A 11 17.40 11.68 -2.92
CA ASN A 11 18.54 10.82 -2.68
C ASN A 11 19.65 11.61 -1.97
N MET A 12 20.09 11.10 -0.82
CA MET A 12 21.14 11.67 0.03
C MET A 12 22.52 11.02 -0.21
N SER A 13 22.71 10.36 -1.36
CA SER A 13 23.99 9.73 -1.71
C SER A 13 25.15 10.74 -1.63
N PRO A 14 26.34 10.31 -1.17
CA PRO A 14 27.54 11.15 -1.20
C PRO A 14 28.02 11.46 -2.62
N ASP A 15 27.55 10.70 -3.62
CA ASP A 15 27.80 10.96 -5.03
C ASP A 15 27.04 12.22 -5.49
N PRO A 16 27.74 13.31 -5.87
CA PRO A 16 27.12 14.57 -6.26
C PRO A 16 26.24 14.46 -7.50
N ALA A 17 26.47 13.46 -8.37
CA ALA A 17 25.64 13.23 -9.55
C ALA A 17 24.28 12.60 -9.19
N LYS A 18 24.18 11.93 -8.04
CA LYS A 18 22.94 11.27 -7.58
C LYS A 18 22.22 12.05 -6.48
N LYS A 19 22.91 13.00 -5.85
CA LYS A 19 22.39 13.83 -4.77
C LYS A 19 21.28 14.75 -5.29
N GLY A 20 20.12 14.74 -4.61
CA GLY A 20 18.97 15.56 -4.99
C GLY A 20 18.05 14.95 -6.06
N LEU A 21 18.44 13.83 -6.68
CA LEU A 21 17.55 13.06 -7.56
C LEU A 21 16.48 12.31 -6.74
N PRO A 22 15.36 11.92 -7.36
CA PRO A 22 14.37 11.06 -6.70
C PRO A 22 15.00 9.75 -6.20
N LEU A 23 14.51 9.25 -5.06
CA LEU A 23 14.91 7.96 -4.53
C LEU A 23 14.57 6.84 -5.53
N SER A 24 15.59 6.05 -5.92
CA SER A 24 15.37 4.94 -6.86
C SER A 24 14.54 3.80 -6.25
N ASP A 25 13.78 3.08 -7.07
CA ASP A 25 13.03 1.88 -6.65
C ASP A 25 13.93 0.83 -5.97
N ARG A 26 15.18 0.71 -6.43
CA ARG A 26 16.14 -0.23 -5.84
C ARG A 26 16.49 0.14 -4.40
N ALA A 27 16.61 1.44 -4.10
CA ALA A 27 16.88 1.91 -2.75
C ALA A 27 15.69 1.62 -1.81
N ILE A 28 14.46 1.82 -2.30
CA ILE A 28 13.23 1.49 -1.55
C ILE A 28 13.15 -0.01 -1.28
N LYS A 29 13.40 -0.85 -2.30
CA LYS A 29 13.39 -2.32 -2.15
C LYS A 29 14.43 -2.80 -1.14
N ARG A 30 15.63 -2.23 -1.14
CA ARG A 30 16.67 -2.53 -0.16
C ARG A 30 16.26 -2.15 1.26
N LEU A 31 15.76 -0.93 1.44
CA LEU A 31 15.26 -0.47 2.74
C LEU A 31 14.15 -1.40 3.28
N ILE A 32 13.22 -1.83 2.43
CA ILE A 32 12.18 -2.78 2.83
C ILE A 32 12.76 -4.16 3.18
N GLN A 33 13.78 -4.62 2.45
CA GLN A 33 14.49 -5.86 2.75
C GLN A 33 15.20 -5.78 4.12
N ASP A 34 15.89 -4.68 4.39
CA ASP A 34 16.58 -4.47 5.67
C ASP A 34 15.59 -4.48 6.85
N ILE A 35 14.43 -3.81 6.71
CA ILE A 35 13.38 -3.83 7.73
C ILE A 35 12.78 -5.23 7.87
N SER A 36 12.59 -5.94 6.76
CA SER A 36 12.08 -7.32 6.75
C SER A 36 12.98 -8.26 7.53
N GLU A 37 14.29 -8.10 7.43
CA GLU A 37 15.29 -8.87 8.18
C GLU A 37 15.26 -8.55 9.67
N VAL A 38 15.22 -7.26 10.04
CA VAL A 38 15.12 -6.83 11.45
C VAL A 38 13.81 -7.29 12.09
N ALA A 39 12.70 -7.17 11.36
CA ALA A 39 11.38 -7.61 11.81
C ALA A 39 11.22 -9.14 11.81
N LYS A 40 12.13 -9.88 11.17
CA LYS A 40 12.07 -11.33 10.95
C LYS A 40 10.79 -11.78 10.22
N VAL A 41 10.20 -10.91 9.41
CA VAL A 41 8.99 -11.18 8.64
C VAL A 41 9.27 -10.83 7.19
N LYS A 42 9.04 -11.77 6.27
CA LYS A 42 9.22 -11.55 4.83
C LYS A 42 8.07 -10.74 4.26
N PHE A 43 8.35 -9.52 3.80
CA PHE A 43 7.38 -8.69 3.10
C PHE A 43 8.02 -7.83 2.01
N SER A 44 7.19 -7.34 1.08
CA SER A 44 7.59 -6.43 0.01
C SER A 44 6.70 -5.18 0.00
N CYS A 45 7.07 -4.13 -0.74
CA CYS A 45 6.25 -2.92 -0.88
C CYS A 45 4.82 -3.24 -1.33
N HIS A 46 4.68 -4.18 -2.27
CA HIS A 46 3.37 -4.57 -2.78
C HIS A 46 2.56 -5.36 -1.74
N TRP A 47 3.24 -6.16 -0.91
CA TRP A 47 2.61 -6.86 0.20
C TRP A 47 2.06 -5.86 1.24
N LEU A 48 2.83 -4.84 1.60
CA LEU A 48 2.36 -3.76 2.49
C LEU A 48 1.14 -3.02 1.92
N ARG A 49 1.13 -2.77 0.60
CA ARG A 49 -0.04 -2.20 -0.08
C ARG A 49 -1.26 -3.12 0.03
N HIS A 50 -1.09 -4.43 -0.08
CA HIS A 50 -2.17 -5.40 0.13
C HIS A 50 -2.63 -5.43 1.59
N SER A 51 -1.72 -5.43 2.56
CA SER A 51 -2.07 -5.38 3.99
C SER A 51 -2.88 -4.12 4.32
N HIS A 52 -2.52 -2.97 3.76
CA HIS A 52 -3.30 -1.74 3.89
C HIS A 52 -4.70 -1.90 3.27
N ALA A 53 -4.79 -2.43 2.05
CA ALA A 53 -6.07 -2.62 1.36
C ALA A 53 -7.01 -3.55 2.16
N THR A 54 -6.51 -4.69 2.65
CA THR A 54 -7.29 -5.62 3.47
C THR A 54 -7.83 -4.95 4.73
N ARG A 55 -6.98 -4.23 5.48
CA ARG A 55 -7.42 -3.50 6.69
C ARG A 55 -8.40 -2.37 6.37
N ALA A 56 -8.22 -1.68 5.25
CA ALA A 56 -9.10 -0.60 4.85
C ALA A 56 -10.51 -1.12 4.51
N VAL A 57 -10.63 -2.30 3.86
CA VAL A 57 -11.93 -2.92 3.56
C VAL A 57 -12.66 -3.38 4.83
N GLU A 58 -11.94 -3.70 5.91
CA GLU A 58 -12.57 -4.06 7.19
C GLU A 58 -13.28 -2.87 7.86
N HIS A 59 -12.75 -1.66 7.68
CA HIS A 59 -13.23 -0.45 8.36
C HIS A 59 -13.99 0.53 7.46
N LYS A 60 -13.88 0.41 6.13
CA LYS A 60 -14.44 1.36 5.17
C LYS A 60 -15.17 0.67 4.04
N ASN A 61 -16.02 1.43 3.36
CA ASN A 61 -16.75 0.95 2.18
C ASN A 61 -15.75 0.64 1.04
N VAL A 62 -15.99 -0.45 0.33
CA VAL A 62 -15.14 -0.97 -0.77
C VAL A 62 -14.88 0.08 -1.85
N PHE A 63 -15.83 0.98 -2.13
CA PHE A 63 -15.67 2.06 -3.10
C PHE A 63 -14.66 3.14 -2.65
N GLU A 64 -14.62 3.46 -1.36
CA GLU A 64 -13.63 4.40 -0.81
C GLU A 64 -12.22 3.80 -0.87
N VAL A 65 -12.10 2.50 -0.56
CA VAL A 65 -10.83 1.77 -0.64
C VAL A 65 -10.36 1.69 -2.10
N GLN A 66 -11.27 1.51 -3.06
CA GLN A 66 -10.95 1.53 -4.48
C GLN A 66 -10.37 2.89 -4.92
N ASN A 67 -10.99 4.00 -4.48
CA ASN A 67 -10.50 5.35 -4.75
C ASN A 67 -9.13 5.59 -4.11
N GLN A 68 -8.92 5.16 -2.86
CA GLN A 68 -7.63 5.29 -2.16
C GLN A 68 -6.50 4.49 -2.83
N LEU A 69 -6.82 3.33 -3.41
CA LEU A 69 -5.85 2.52 -4.14
C LEU A 69 -5.62 3.02 -5.57
N GLY A 70 -6.45 3.92 -6.09
CA GLY A 70 -6.37 4.39 -7.48
C GLY A 70 -6.63 3.28 -8.50
N HIS A 71 -7.40 2.26 -8.13
CA HIS A 71 -7.71 1.14 -9.03
C HIS A 71 -8.84 1.54 -10.00
N SER A 72 -8.53 1.64 -11.28
CA SER A 72 -9.52 1.90 -12.33
C SER A 72 -10.49 0.73 -12.55
N LYS A 73 -10.15 -0.47 -12.07
CA LYS A 73 -10.97 -1.69 -12.17
C LYS A 73 -11.30 -2.23 -10.78
N THR A 74 -12.58 -2.51 -10.55
CA THR A 74 -13.13 -3.02 -9.28
C THR A 74 -12.68 -4.45 -8.95
N ASP A 75 -12.20 -5.21 -9.94
CA ASP A 75 -11.86 -6.63 -9.79
C ASP A 75 -10.64 -6.89 -8.90
N THR A 76 -9.67 -5.97 -8.82
CA THR A 76 -8.52 -6.11 -7.91
C THR A 76 -8.91 -5.87 -6.46
N THR A 77 -9.95 -5.07 -6.19
CA THR A 77 -10.45 -4.81 -4.83
C THR A 77 -11.32 -5.96 -4.30
N LYS A 78 -12.03 -6.68 -5.18
CA LYS A 78 -12.82 -7.87 -4.83
C LYS A 78 -11.98 -8.98 -4.17
N ALA A 79 -10.68 -9.07 -4.51
CA ALA A 79 -9.77 -10.01 -3.89
C ALA A 79 -9.63 -9.78 -2.36
N TYR A 80 -9.75 -8.54 -1.88
CA TYR A 80 -9.68 -8.21 -0.45
C TYR A 80 -11.00 -8.40 0.29
N VAL A 81 -12.14 -8.27 -0.41
CA VAL A 81 -13.49 -8.48 0.17
C VAL A 81 -13.69 -9.93 0.60
N ARG A 82 -13.03 -10.87 -0.08
CA ARG A 82 -13.15 -12.33 0.14
C ARG A 82 -12.57 -12.83 1.47
N THR A 83 -11.86 -11.98 2.22
CA THR A 83 -11.26 -12.36 3.51
C THR A 83 -12.26 -12.35 4.67
N LYS A 84 -13.46 -11.76 4.51
CA LYS A 84 -14.59 -11.98 5.43
C LYS A 84 -15.23 -13.36 5.14
N LYS A 85 -14.57 -14.44 5.56
CA LYS A 85 -15.06 -15.81 5.40
C LYS A 85 -16.20 -16.19 6.36
N ASP A 86 -16.43 -15.43 7.42
CA ASP A 86 -17.33 -15.85 8.52
C ASP A 86 -18.66 -15.09 8.61
N ALA A 87 -18.97 -14.21 7.65
CA ALA A 87 -20.27 -13.54 7.59
C ALA A 87 -21.05 -14.05 6.38
N GLY A 88 -21.88 -15.07 6.58
CA GLY A 88 -22.88 -15.46 5.59
C GLY A 88 -23.79 -14.28 5.26
N THR A 89 -24.22 -14.17 4.00
CA THR A 89 -25.14 -13.10 3.52
C THR A 89 -26.46 -13.01 4.30
N GLY A 90 -26.80 -14.03 5.10
CA GLY A 90 -27.92 -14.01 6.05
C GLY A 90 -27.72 -13.16 7.32
N THR A 91 -26.54 -12.60 7.56
CA THR A 91 -26.27 -11.69 8.71
C THR A 91 -26.44 -10.22 8.38
N VAL A 92 -26.61 -9.86 7.10
CA VAL A 92 -26.65 -8.47 6.61
C VAL A 92 -28.03 -8.07 6.10
N LEU A 93 -29.00 -9.00 6.08
CA LEU A 93 -30.38 -8.66 5.74
C LEU A 93 -31.09 -8.11 6.97
N PRO A 94 -31.75 -6.93 6.88
CA PRO A 94 -32.62 -6.47 7.96
C PRO A 94 -33.70 -7.53 8.17
N ARG A 95 -33.82 -8.03 9.41
CA ARG A 95 -34.98 -8.82 9.80
C ARG A 95 -36.20 -7.90 9.69
N PHE A 96 -37.09 -8.23 8.75
CA PHE A 96 -38.45 -7.72 8.72
C PHE A 96 -39.27 -8.38 9.81
#